data_AF-A0A4Q3JAD1-F1
#
_entry.id   AF-A0A4Q3JAD1-F1
#
_cell.length_a   1.000
_cell.length_b   1.000
_cell.length_c   1.000
_cell.angle_alpha   90.00
_cell.angle_beta   90.00
_cell.angle_gamma   90.00
#
_symmetry.space_group_name_H-M   'P 1'
#
loop_
_entity.id
_entity.type
_entity.pdbx_description
1 polymer ?
#
loop_
_entity_poly.entity_id
_entity_poly.type
_entity_poly.pdbx_seq_one_letter_code
_entity_poly.pdbx_strand_id
1 'polypeptide(L)'
;MGLNCGVEQVDNFFKRTANKLAEAGNLRVFVMTDGGNTVIGFYAINAHAIDYRDLPPRYARTRPGHGSIPAAYISMIGVDQRFAGQGFGGDLLVDALRRIHAASAMLGLAVVILDVLDDGQPDLVAKR
;
A
#
# COMPACT_ATOMS: atom_id res chain seq x y z
N MET A 1 -21.36 -6.96 2.00
CA MET A 1 -20.05 -6.43 2.43
C MET A 1 -19.11 -6.53 1.25
N GLY A 2 -18.83 -5.42 0.59
CA GLY A 2 -17.93 -5.40 -0.55
C GLY A 2 -17.29 -4.04 -0.66
N LEU A 3 -16.05 -4.02 -1.12
CA LEU A 3 -15.38 -2.83 -1.59
C LEU A 3 -15.64 -2.71 -3.10
N ASN A 4 -15.97 -1.49 -3.54
CA ASN A 4 -15.91 -1.10 -4.95
C ASN A 4 -15.21 0.25 -5.04
N CYS A 5 -13.91 0.28 -5.33
CA CYS A 5 -13.14 1.52 -5.49
C CYS A 5 -13.08 2.01 -6.94
N GLY A 6 -13.70 1.31 -7.88
CA GLY A 6 -13.69 1.66 -9.31
C GLY A 6 -12.46 1.20 -10.07
N VAL A 7 -11.48 0.58 -9.39
CA VAL A 7 -10.30 -0.03 -10.02
C VAL A 7 -10.43 -1.53 -9.92
N GLU A 8 -10.74 -2.18 -11.04
CA GLU A 8 -11.07 -3.61 -11.07
C GLU A 8 -9.97 -4.48 -10.43
N GLN A 9 -8.70 -4.16 -10.65
CA GLN A 9 -7.59 -4.90 -10.07
C GLN A 9 -7.59 -4.84 -8.53
N VAL A 10 -7.85 -3.67 -7.94
CA VAL A 10 -7.90 -3.46 -6.49
C VAL A 10 -9.11 -4.17 -5.90
N ASP A 11 -10.27 -4.05 -6.55
CA ASP A 11 -11.51 -4.70 -6.11
C ASP A 11 -11.40 -6.23 -6.15
N ASN A 12 -10.83 -6.78 -7.24
CA ASN A 12 -10.63 -8.21 -7.40
C ASN A 12 -9.59 -8.73 -6.40
N PHE A 13 -8.51 -7.99 -6.17
CA PHE A 13 -7.54 -8.33 -5.14
C PHE A 13 -8.22 -8.44 -3.77
N PHE A 14 -8.99 -7.43 -3.36
CA PHE A 14 -9.66 -7.41 -2.07
C PHE A 14 -10.63 -8.59 -1.91
N LYS A 15 -11.44 -8.84 -2.94
CA LYS A 15 -12.49 -9.87 -2.91
C LYS A 15 -11.97 -11.31 -2.97
N ARG A 16 -10.86 -11.54 -3.69
CA ARG A 16 -10.47 -12.92 -4.09
C ARG A 16 -9.09 -13.35 -3.62
N THR A 17 -8.20 -12.42 -3.31
CA THR A 17 -6.76 -12.69 -3.13
C THR A 17 -6.25 -12.29 -1.76
N ALA A 18 -6.73 -11.16 -1.23
CA ALA A 18 -6.22 -10.54 -0.01
C ALA A 18 -6.16 -11.51 1.18
N ASN A 19 -7.25 -12.24 1.47
CA ASN A 19 -7.28 -13.17 2.60
C ASN A 19 -6.27 -14.33 2.42
N LYS A 20 -6.21 -14.93 1.23
CA LYS A 20 -5.30 -16.05 0.95
C LYS A 20 -3.84 -15.65 1.17
N LEU A 21 -3.44 -14.46 0.71
CA LEU A 21 -2.08 -13.97 0.89
C LEU A 21 -1.79 -13.57 2.33
N ALA A 22 -2.78 -13.05 3.06
CA ALA A 22 -2.65 -12.75 4.48
C ALA A 22 -2.48 -14.03 5.32
N GLU A 23 -3.31 -15.05 5.09
CA GLU A 23 -3.22 -16.37 5.74
C GLU A 23 -1.89 -17.07 5.45
N ALA A 24 -1.39 -16.97 4.21
CA ALA A 24 -0.08 -17.47 3.82
C ALA A 24 1.10 -16.63 4.36
N GLY A 25 0.83 -15.51 5.03
CA GLY A 25 1.84 -14.65 5.64
C GLY A 25 2.56 -13.71 4.65
N ASN A 26 2.17 -13.68 3.38
CA ASN A 26 2.83 -12.88 2.34
C ASN A 26 2.60 -11.37 2.50
N LEU A 27 1.50 -10.97 3.14
CA LEU A 27 1.15 -9.58 3.38
C LEU A 27 0.30 -9.41 4.63
N ARG A 28 0.02 -8.17 5.01
CA ARG A 28 -0.99 -7.81 6.02
C ARG A 28 -2.00 -6.86 5.40
N VAL A 29 -3.27 -7.09 5.66
CA VAL A 29 -4.39 -6.28 5.18
C VAL A 29 -4.97 -5.51 6.37
N PHE A 30 -5.21 -4.23 6.19
CA PHE A 30 -5.86 -3.37 7.17
C PHE A 30 -7.09 -2.74 6.54
N VAL A 31 -8.19 -2.71 7.28
CA VAL A 31 -9.51 -2.29 6.79
C VAL A 31 -10.04 -1.18 7.68
N MET A 32 -10.48 -0.09 7.07
CA MET A 32 -11.22 0.98 7.73
C MET A 32 -12.71 0.71 7.61
N THR A 33 -13.44 0.82 8.73
CA THR A 33 -14.89 0.63 8.79
C THR A 33 -15.57 1.82 9.42
N ASP A 34 -16.88 1.94 9.21
CA ASP A 34 -17.75 2.97 9.81
C ASP A 34 -18.08 2.73 11.30
N GLY A 35 -17.36 1.83 11.97
CA GLY A 35 -17.69 1.34 13.32
C GLY A 35 -18.72 0.20 13.33
N GLY A 36 -19.34 -0.10 12.19
CA GLY A 36 -20.12 -1.31 11.97
C GLY A 36 -19.39 -2.29 11.05
N ASN A 37 -20.16 -2.89 10.13
CA ASN A 37 -19.65 -3.86 9.16
C ASN A 37 -19.44 -3.24 7.76
N THR A 38 -19.57 -1.92 7.60
CA THR A 38 -19.34 -1.29 6.29
C THR A 38 -17.86 -1.02 6.11
N VAL A 39 -17.27 -1.59 5.06
CA VAL A 39 -15.91 -1.26 4.64
C VAL A 39 -15.90 0.11 3.95
N ILE A 40 -15.11 1.05 4.48
CA ILE A 40 -14.83 2.36 3.89
C ILE A 40 -13.67 2.24 2.89
N GLY A 41 -12.63 1.50 3.27
CA GLY A 41 -11.45 1.31 2.44
C GLY A 41 -10.46 0.35 3.09
N PHE A 42 -9.38 0.06 2.39
CA PHE A 42 -8.36 -0.86 2.86
C PHE A 42 -6.98 -0.50 2.30
N TYR A 43 -5.94 -1.07 2.89
CA TYR A 43 -4.64 -1.20 2.26
C TYR A 43 -3.98 -2.52 2.62
N ALA A 44 -2.99 -2.93 1.83
CA ALA A 44 -2.16 -4.09 2.07
C ALA A 44 -0.67 -3.72 2.09
N ILE A 45 0.09 -4.27 3.05
CA ILE A 45 1.54 -4.09 3.15
C ILE A 45 2.27 -5.43 3.09
N ASN A 46 3.42 -5.47 2.44
CA ASN A 46 4.33 -6.61 2.46
C ASN A 46 5.79 -6.17 2.50
N ALA A 47 6.64 -7.09 2.97
CA ALA A 47 8.09 -6.92 2.86
C ALA A 47 8.49 -6.95 1.38
N HIS A 48 9.51 -6.15 1.02
CA HIS A 48 9.99 -6.06 -0.34
C HIS A 48 11.47 -5.71 -0.40
N ALA A 49 12.06 -5.88 -1.59
CA ALA A 49 13.40 -5.43 -1.90
C ALA A 49 13.41 -4.91 -3.33
N ILE A 50 13.96 -3.72 -3.53
CA ILE A 50 14.05 -3.06 -4.84
C ILE A 50 15.50 -2.94 -5.26
N ASP A 51 15.79 -3.05 -6.55
CA ASP A 51 17.13 -2.79 -7.05
C ASP A 51 17.47 -1.31 -6.87
N TYR A 52 18.65 -1.00 -6.34
CA TYR A 52 19.07 0.39 -6.14
C TYR A 52 19.09 1.23 -7.44
N ARG A 53 19.16 0.58 -8.61
CA ARG A 53 19.12 1.24 -9.93
C ARG A 53 17.75 1.81 -10.25
N ASP A 54 16.69 1.31 -9.62
CA ASP A 54 15.31 1.81 -9.77
C ASP A 54 14.99 2.93 -8.75
N LEU A 55 15.98 3.32 -7.93
CA LEU A 55 15.85 4.35 -6.91
C LEU A 55 16.71 5.59 -7.24
N PRO A 56 16.41 6.75 -6.62
CA PRO A 56 17.26 7.93 -6.75
C PRO A 56 18.73 7.65 -6.42
N PRO A 57 19.71 8.30 -7.10
CA PRO A 57 21.14 7.97 -6.99
C PRO A 57 21.71 7.94 -5.56
N ARG A 58 21.10 8.66 -4.61
CA ARG A 58 21.48 8.65 -3.19
C ARG A 58 21.49 7.25 -2.56
N TYR A 59 20.63 6.34 -3.03
CA TYR A 59 20.55 4.97 -2.50
C TYR A 59 21.69 4.07 -3.01
N ALA A 60 22.37 4.44 -4.09
CA ALA A 60 23.50 3.67 -4.62
C ALA A 60 24.67 3.64 -3.64
N ARG A 61 24.91 4.72 -2.88
CA ARG A 61 26.09 4.86 -2.02
C ARG A 61 26.04 3.97 -0.77
N THR A 62 24.84 3.76 -0.22
CA THR A 62 24.64 3.03 1.05
C THR A 62 24.03 1.65 0.85
N ARG A 63 23.97 1.16 -0.39
CA ARG A 63 23.33 -0.12 -0.70
C ARG A 63 24.09 -1.31 -0.10
N PRO A 64 23.39 -2.40 0.26
CA PRO A 64 24.02 -3.68 0.50
C PRO A 64 24.81 -4.18 -0.72
N GLY A 65 25.82 -5.03 -0.50
CA GLY A 65 26.67 -5.56 -1.58
C GLY A 65 25.92 -6.27 -2.72
N HIS A 66 24.76 -6.87 -2.42
CA HIS A 66 23.89 -7.52 -3.41
C HIS A 66 23.02 -6.54 -4.22
N GLY A 67 23.09 -5.23 -3.95
CA GLY A 67 22.40 -4.19 -4.72
C GLY A 67 20.92 -3.96 -4.38
N SER A 68 20.29 -4.83 -3.61
CA SER A 68 18.87 -4.67 -3.25
C SER A 68 18.71 -3.81 -1.98
N ILE A 69 17.82 -2.83 -2.03
CA ILE A 69 17.46 -1.96 -0.91
C ILE A 69 16.22 -2.54 -0.22
N PRO A 70 16.23 -2.77 1.11
CA PRO A 70 15.07 -3.30 1.81
C PRO A 70 13.96 -2.25 1.88
N ALA A 71 12.74 -2.70 1.62
CA ALA A 71 11.58 -1.83 1.44
C ALA A 71 10.34 -2.40 2.12
N ALA A 72 9.45 -1.51 2.53
CA ALA A 72 8.04 -1.85 2.73
C ALA A 72 7.27 -1.49 1.47
N TYR A 73 6.41 -2.39 1.00
CA TYR A 73 5.58 -2.16 -0.18
C TYR A 73 4.11 -2.09 0.22
N ILE A 74 3.46 -0.97 -0.08
CA ILE A 74 2.01 -0.84 -0.01
C ILE A 74 1.48 -1.37 -1.35
N SER A 75 1.16 -2.65 -1.40
CA SER A 75 0.83 -3.35 -2.66
C SER A 75 -0.54 -2.99 -3.20
N MET A 76 -1.47 -2.63 -2.31
CA MET A 76 -2.84 -2.26 -2.68
C MET A 76 -3.36 -1.21 -1.70
N ILE A 77 -4.10 -0.23 -2.21
CA ILE A 77 -4.86 0.73 -1.42
C ILE A 77 -6.11 1.12 -2.20
N GLY A 78 -7.25 1.23 -1.51
CA GLY A 78 -8.51 1.59 -2.16
C GLY A 78 -9.54 2.10 -1.17
N VAL A 79 -10.29 3.12 -1.59
CA VAL A 79 -11.45 3.65 -0.89
C VAL A 79 -12.68 3.31 -1.71
N ASP A 80 -13.72 2.79 -1.06
CA ASP A 80 -14.98 2.50 -1.73
C ASP A 80 -15.60 3.78 -2.29
N GLN A 81 -16.17 3.72 -3.50
CA GLN A 81 -16.75 4.86 -4.21
C GLN A 81 -17.82 5.60 -3.40
N ARG A 82 -18.53 4.91 -2.49
CA ARG A 82 -19.50 5.53 -1.58
C ARG A 82 -18.87 6.56 -0.63
N PHE A 83 -17.56 6.46 -0.40
CA PHE A 83 -16.79 7.31 0.51
C PHE A 83 -15.69 8.11 -0.20
N ALA A 84 -15.65 8.09 -1.53
CA ALA A 84 -14.67 8.84 -2.31
C ALA A 84 -14.79 10.36 -2.09
N GLY A 85 -13.67 11.08 -2.20
CA GLY A 85 -13.62 12.54 -2.05
C GLY A 85 -13.73 13.06 -0.60
N GLN A 86 -13.82 12.19 0.40
CA GLN A 86 -13.99 12.57 1.81
C GLN A 86 -12.68 12.57 2.64
N GLY A 87 -11.53 12.34 2.00
CA GLY A 87 -10.22 12.36 2.67
C GLY A 87 -9.72 11.01 3.19
N PHE A 88 -10.57 9.97 3.24
CA PHE A 88 -10.20 8.65 3.78
C PHE A 88 -8.99 7.98 3.12
N GLY A 89 -8.70 8.28 1.85
CA GLY A 89 -7.50 7.77 1.19
C GLY A 89 -6.21 8.28 1.83
N GLY A 90 -6.20 9.55 2.25
CA GLY A 90 -5.10 10.14 3.01
C GLY A 90 -4.97 9.52 4.40
N ASP A 91 -6.10 9.31 5.09
CA ASP A 91 -6.12 8.67 6.41
C ASP A 91 -5.55 7.25 6.36
N LEU A 92 -5.95 6.46 5.36
CA LEU A 92 -5.41 5.10 5.12
C LEU A 92 -3.89 5.14 4.87
N LEU A 93 -3.40 6.07 4.04
CA LEU A 93 -1.98 6.21 3.76
C LEU A 93 -1.19 6.58 5.02
N VAL A 94 -1.70 7.52 5.82
CA VAL A 94 -1.07 7.91 7.09
C VAL A 94 -1.03 6.74 8.07
N ASP A 95 -2.11 5.96 8.19
CA ASP A 95 -2.12 4.76 9.04
C ASP A 95 -1.09 3.72 8.55
N ALA A 96 -1.02 3.46 7.24
CA ALA A 96 -0.04 2.56 6.64
C ALA A 96 1.40 2.99 6.95
N LEU A 97 1.72 4.26 6.75
CA LEU A 97 3.06 4.82 7.02
C LEU A 97 3.43 4.75 8.50
N ARG A 98 2.48 5.00 9.42
CA ARG A 98 2.71 4.85 10.87
C ARG A 98 3.05 3.41 11.24
N ARG A 99 2.34 2.42 10.67
CA ARG A 99 2.61 1.00 10.93
C ARG A 99 3.96 0.56 10.36
N ILE A 100 4.29 1.02 9.15
CA ILE A 100 5.59 0.76 8.54
C ILE A 100 6.71 1.39 9.39
N HIS A 101 6.53 2.62 9.86
CA HIS A 101 7.48 3.26 10.75
C HIS A 101 7.68 2.47 12.05
N ALA A 102 6.60 2.00 12.68
CA ALA A 102 6.70 1.13 13.85
C ALA A 102 7.46 -0.17 13.55
N ALA A 103 7.20 -0.82 12.41
CA ALA A 103 7.93 -2.01 11.99
C ALA A 103 9.43 -1.73 11.72
N SER A 104 9.75 -0.52 11.23
CA SER A 104 11.14 -0.12 10.93
C SER A 104 12.04 -0.04 12.16
N ALA A 105 11.47 0.03 13.37
CA ALA A 105 12.23 -0.01 14.61
C ALA A 105 12.91 -1.37 14.86
N MET A 106 12.39 -2.45 14.27
CA MET A 106 12.94 -3.81 14.43
C MET A 106 13.45 -4.40 13.11
N LEU A 107 12.91 -3.96 11.97
CA LEU A 107 13.28 -4.42 10.64
C LEU A 107 13.97 -3.29 9.89
N GLY A 108 15.12 -3.57 9.28
CA GLY A 108 15.79 -2.59 8.42
C GLY A 108 14.95 -2.27 7.19
N LEU A 109 14.29 -1.11 7.18
CA LEU A 109 13.47 -0.60 6.07
C LEU A 109 14.02 0.76 5.64
N ALA A 110 14.54 0.85 4.41
CA ALA A 110 15.16 2.06 3.91
C ALA A 110 14.20 2.92 3.07
N VAL A 111 13.18 2.29 2.48
CA VAL A 111 12.20 2.96 1.60
C VAL A 111 10.81 2.38 1.79
N VAL A 112 9.80 3.19 1.49
CA VAL A 112 8.42 2.76 1.28
C VAL A 112 8.11 2.91 -0.19
N ILE A 113 7.54 1.87 -0.80
CA ILE A 113 7.14 1.84 -2.21
C ILE A 113 5.63 1.68 -2.24
N LEU A 114 5.00 2.37 -3.19
CA LEU A 114 3.60 2.24 -3.52
C LEU A 114 3.50 2.43 -5.03
N ASP A 115 2.93 1.45 -5.71
CA ASP A 115 2.57 1.63 -7.11
C ASP A 115 1.18 2.27 -7.18
N VAL A 116 1.10 3.33 -7.98
CA VAL A 116 -0.16 4.01 -8.23
C VAL A 116 -0.85 3.24 -9.34
N LEU A 117 -1.92 2.55 -8.97
CA LEU A 117 -2.83 1.99 -9.96
C LEU A 117 -3.68 3.13 -10.53
N ASP A 118 -3.71 3.21 -11.85
CA ASP A 118 -4.49 4.21 -12.57
C ASP A 118 -5.99 3.98 -12.29
N ASP A 119 -6.63 5.00 -11.73
CA ASP A 119 -8.07 5.02 -11.47
C ASP A 119 -8.86 5.71 -12.60
N GLY A 120 -8.19 6.03 -13.70
CA GLY A 120 -8.74 6.76 -14.83
C GLY A 120 -8.88 8.26 -14.57
N GLN A 121 -8.31 8.80 -13.47
CA GLN A 121 -8.31 10.22 -13.11
C GLN A 121 -6.89 10.81 -13.14
N PRO A 122 -6.36 11.13 -14.34
CA PRO A 122 -4.97 11.55 -14.52
C PRO A 122 -4.57 12.80 -13.71
N ASP A 123 -5.53 13.66 -13.37
CA ASP A 123 -5.30 14.91 -12.65
C ASP A 123 -4.84 14.72 -11.19
N LEU A 124 -5.14 13.58 -10.58
CA LEU A 124 -4.73 13.27 -9.20
C LEU A 124 -3.31 12.70 -9.15
N VAL A 125 -2.81 12.14 -10.26
CA VAL A 125 -1.44 11.66 -10.40
C VAL A 125 -0.46 12.83 -10.53
N ALA A 126 -0.88 13.91 -11.19
CA ALA A 126 -0.05 15.08 -11.50
C ALA A 126 0.27 15.99 -10.29
N LYS A 127 -0.41 15.83 -9.15
CA LYS A 127 -0.19 16.63 -7.93
C LYS A 127 0.82 16.03 -6.95
N ARG A 128 1.59 15.02 -7.38
CA ARG A 128 2.48 14.21 -6.52
C ARG A 128 3.95 14.54 -6.73
#